data_AF-A0A0E0BKT8-F1
#
_entry.id   AF-A0A0E0BKT8-F1
#
_cell.length_a   1.000
_cell.length_b   1.000
_cell.length_c   1.000
_cell.angle_alpha   90.00
_cell.angle_beta   90.00
_cell.angle_gamma   90.00
#
_symmetry.space_group_name_H-M   'P 1'
#
loop_
_entity.id
_entity.type
_entity.pdbx_description
1 polymer ?
#
loop_
_entity_poly.entity_id
_entity_poly.type
_entity_poly.pdbx_seq_one_letter_code
_entity_poly.pdbx_strand_id
1 'polypeptide(L)'
;MEQDRIYFTKEFSQKYIQPLMEGKKTINIQVQTAGNDSTTMVLHVSTDGRCSLKKGWTNFAVQNNIHLQSICIFHFYKAAHI
;
A
#
# COMPACT_ATOMS: atom_id res chain seq x y z
N MET A 1 10.93 9.54 -13.64
CA MET A 1 9.84 9.85 -12.69
C MET A 1 10.17 9.18 -11.37
N GLU A 2 10.57 9.94 -10.35
CA GLU A 2 10.94 9.41 -9.02
C GLU A 2 9.71 9.18 -8.13
N GLN A 3 8.62 8.63 -8.69
CA GLN A 3 7.46 8.27 -7.88
C GLN A 3 7.72 6.88 -7.25
N ASP A 4 8.52 6.84 -6.18
CA ASP A 4 8.91 5.61 -5.45
C ASP A 4 7.78 5.03 -4.55
N ARG A 5 6.61 5.69 -4.57
CA ARG A 5 5.46 5.37 -3.73
C ARG A 5 4.15 5.78 -4.35
N ILE A 6 3.08 5.08 -3.99
CA ILE A 6 1.70 5.47 -4.30
C ILE A 6 1.01 5.98 -3.05
N TYR A 7 0.24 7.06 -3.19
CA TYR A 7 -0.55 7.65 -2.11
C TYR A 7 -2.02 7.28 -2.24
N PHE A 8 -2.65 7.02 -1.11
CA PHE A 8 -4.10 6.97 -1.00
C PHE A 8 -4.63 8.36 -0.64
N THR A 9 -5.89 8.65 -0.99
CA THR A 9 -6.52 9.92 -0.60
C THR A 9 -6.53 10.05 0.93
N LYS A 10 -6.52 11.29 1.42
CA LYS A 10 -6.47 11.55 2.88
C LYS A 10 -7.66 10.92 3.60
N GLU A 11 -8.86 11.11 3.07
CA GLU A 11 -10.08 10.56 3.65
C GLU A 11 -10.05 9.03 3.70
N PHE A 12 -9.69 8.36 2.59
CA PHE A 12 -9.59 6.90 2.55
C PHE A 12 -8.52 6.38 3.51
N SER A 13 -7.37 7.06 3.56
CA SER A 13 -6.26 6.73 4.45
C SER A 13 -6.69 6.74 5.91
N GLN A 14 -7.29 7.83 6.36
CA GLN A 14 -7.69 8.02 7.76
C GLN A 14 -8.85 7.10 8.14
N LYS A 15 -9.83 6.91 7.25
CA LYS A 15 -11.04 6.16 7.54
C LYS A 15 -10.85 4.64 7.49
N TYR A 16 -10.07 4.13 6.54
CA TYR A 16 -10.02 2.69 6.27
C TYR A 16 -8.64 2.06 6.48
N ILE A 17 -7.55 2.78 6.18
CA ILE A 17 -6.20 2.20 6.24
C ILE A 17 -5.58 2.35 7.63
N GLN A 18 -5.55 3.57 8.19
CA GLN A 18 -4.91 3.84 9.49
C GLN A 18 -5.44 2.98 10.65
N PRO A 19 -6.75 2.66 10.74
CA PRO A 19 -7.25 1.75 11.78
C PRO A 19 -6.61 0.35 11.74
N LEU A 20 -6.16 -0.11 10.56
CA LEU A 20 -5.46 -1.38 10.39
C LEU A 20 -3.99 -1.33 10.82
N MET A 21 -3.44 -0.13 11.02
CA MET A 21 -2.04 0.07 11.38
C MET A 21 -1.81 0.10 12.89
N GLU A 22 -2.86 -0.01 13.71
CA GLU A 22 -2.79 -0.14 15.18
C GLU A 22 -1.93 0.97 15.83
N GLY A 23 -2.11 2.22 15.37
CA GLY A 23 -1.38 3.40 15.85
C GLY A 23 0.08 3.51 15.37
N LYS A 24 0.59 2.53 14.62
CA LYS A 24 1.95 2.55 14.07
C LYS A 24 2.03 3.49 12.88
N LYS A 25 3.06 4.32 12.84
CA LYS A 25 3.36 5.19 11.68
C LYS A 25 3.77 4.39 10.44
N THR A 26 4.34 3.20 10.63
CA THR A 26 4.84 2.35 9.57
C THR A 26 4.60 0.89 9.92
N ILE A 27 4.12 0.09 8.97
CA ILE A 27 4.02 -1.37 9.08
C ILE A 27 4.51 -2.03 7.80
N ASN A 28 5.02 -3.26 7.91
CA ASN A 28 5.23 -4.13 6.76
C ASN A 28 3.92 -4.86 6.46
N ILE A 29 3.56 -4.94 5.19
CA ILE A 29 2.40 -5.69 4.71
C ILE A 29 2.83 -6.65 3.60
N GLN A 30 2.10 -7.76 3.46
CA GLN A 30 2.19 -8.61 2.27
C GLN A 30 1.19 -8.13 1.23
N VAL A 31 1.65 -7.96 0.00
CA VAL A 31 0.84 -7.54 -1.16
C VAL A 31 0.95 -8.61 -2.22
N GLN A 32 -0.18 -9.07 -2.74
CA GLN A 32 -0.22 -10.08 -3.80
C GLN A 32 -1.20 -9.65 -4.88
N THR A 33 -0.92 -10.05 -6.12
CA THR A 33 -1.92 -10.07 -7.19
C THR A 33 -2.52 -11.48 -7.27
N ALA A 34 -3.73 -11.60 -7.84
CA ALA A 34 -4.36 -12.91 -8.01
C ALA A 34 -3.43 -13.88 -8.77
N GLY A 35 -3.17 -15.05 -8.16
CA GLY A 35 -2.35 -16.11 -8.76
C GLY A 35 -0.83 -15.92 -8.66
N ASN A 36 -0.33 -14.89 -7.98
CA ASN A 36 1.12 -14.68 -7.80
C ASN A 36 1.52 -14.69 -6.32
N ASP A 37 2.81 -14.94 -6.08
CA ASP A 37 3.41 -14.86 -4.75
C ASP A 37 3.29 -13.45 -4.16
N SER A 38 3.15 -13.40 -2.85
CA SER A 38 3.11 -12.14 -2.11
C SER A 38 4.49 -11.49 -2.08
N THR A 39 4.53 -10.16 -2.14
CA THR A 39 5.72 -9.34 -1.92
C THR A 39 5.54 -8.46 -0.67
N THR A 40 6.63 -8.19 0.03
CA THR A 40 6.60 -7.30 1.19
C THR A 40 6.67 -5.85 0.75
N MET A 41 5.75 -5.03 1.25
CA MET A 41 5.77 -3.58 1.09
C MET A 41 5.68 -2.86 2.43
N VAL A 42 6.08 -1.59 2.44
CA VAL A 42 5.93 -0.72 3.61
C VAL A 42 4.73 0.20 3.43
N LEU A 43 3.75 0.05 4.32
CA LEU A 43 2.66 1.00 4.47
C LEU A 43 3.06 2.08 5.48
N HIS A 44 2.93 3.35 5.11
CA HIS A 44 3.42 4.49 5.89
C HIS A 44 2.41 5.63 5.99
N VAL A 45 2.19 6.17 7.19
CA VAL A 45 1.41 7.40 7.41
C VAL A 45 2.32 8.62 7.30
N SER A 46 2.01 9.49 6.33
CA SER A 46 2.66 10.77 6.10
C SER A 46 2.17 11.84 7.09
N THR A 47 2.92 12.94 7.22
CA THR A 47 2.60 14.03 8.15
C THR A 47 1.28 14.74 7.83
N ASP A 48 0.84 14.71 6.58
CA ASP A 48 -0.46 15.24 6.15
C ASP A 48 -1.66 14.29 6.39
N GLY A 49 -1.39 13.11 6.96
CA GLY A 49 -2.39 12.08 7.25
C GLY A 49 -2.66 11.12 6.08
N ARG A 50 -1.96 11.21 4.96
CA ARG A 50 -2.10 10.22 3.87
C ARG A 50 -1.27 8.97 4.14
N CYS A 51 -1.84 7.82 3.82
CA CYS A 51 -1.12 6.56 3.75
C CYS A 51 -0.46 6.43 2.37
N SER A 52 0.71 5.80 2.34
CA SER A 52 1.41 5.44 1.10
C SER A 52 1.99 4.04 1.16
N LEU A 53 1.97 3.31 0.04
CA LEU A 53 2.85 2.16 -0.15
C LEU A 53 4.19 2.67 -0.67
N LYS A 54 5.24 2.43 0.10
CA LYS A 54 6.64 2.75 -0.23
C LYS A 54 7.49 1.50 -0.03
N LYS A 55 8.73 1.49 -0.53
CA LYS A 55 9.68 0.35 -0.46
C LYS A 55 9.05 -0.97 -0.93
N GLY A 56 9.43 -1.43 -2.12
CA GLY A 56 8.81 -2.59 -2.79
C GLY A 56 7.75 -2.18 -3.82
N TRP A 57 7.12 -1.01 -3.67
CA TRP A 57 6.17 -0.47 -4.65
C TRP A 57 6.77 -0.36 -6.06
N THR A 58 7.94 0.25 -6.23
CA THR A 58 8.53 0.47 -7.55
C THR A 58 8.75 -0.84 -8.32
N ASN A 59 9.33 -1.86 -7.67
CA ASN A 59 9.56 -3.15 -8.31
C ASN A 59 8.24 -3.84 -8.65
N PHE A 60 7.27 -3.80 -7.74
CA PHE A 60 5.94 -4.35 -7.99
C PHE A 60 5.23 -3.67 -9.15
N ALA A 61 5.30 -2.34 -9.24
CA ALA A 61 4.71 -1.58 -10.33
C ALA A 61 5.33 -1.96 -11.68
N VAL A 62 6.67 -2.06 -11.75
CA VAL A 62 7.38 -2.50 -12.96
C VAL A 62 6.99 -3.93 -13.35
N GLN A 63 7.00 -4.86 -12.40
CA GLN A 63 6.68 -6.27 -12.66
C GLN A 63 5.23 -6.49 -13.14
N ASN A 64 4.30 -5.62 -12.73
CA ASN A 64 2.89 -5.70 -13.08
C ASN A 64 2.47 -4.70 -14.17
N ASN A 65 3.44 -4.09 -14.87
CA ASN A 65 3.20 -3.10 -15.94
C ASN A 65 2.31 -1.92 -15.52
N ILE A 66 2.37 -1.53 -14.24
CA ILE A 66 1.63 -0.38 -13.69
C ILE A 66 2.38 0.89 -14.08
N HIS A 67 1.68 1.77 -14.78
CA HIS A 67 2.19 3.05 -15.26
C HIS A 67 1.21 4.17 -14.89
N LEU A 68 1.58 5.42 -15.18
CA LEU A 68 0.69 6.57 -14.98
C LEU A 68 -0.65 6.30 -15.68
N GLN A 69 -1.77 6.61 -15.00
CA GLN A 69 -3.15 6.33 -15.44
C GLN A 69 -3.62 4.86 -15.35
N SER A 70 -2.76 3.91 -14.95
CA SER A 70 -3.23 2.56 -14.61
C SER A 70 -4.21 2.60 -13.44
N ILE A 71 -5.29 1.84 -13.56
CA ILE A 71 -6.26 1.65 -12.48
C ILE A 71 -5.78 0.52 -11.58
N CYS A 72 -5.55 0.82 -10.31
CA CYS A 72 -5.21 -0.17 -9.28
C CYS A 72 -6.37 -0.28 -8.29
N ILE A 73 -6.82 -1.51 -8.02
CA ILE A 73 -7.82 -1.81 -6.99
C ILE A 73 -7.12 -2.51 -5.84
N PHE A 74 -7.14 -1.91 -4.66
CA PHE A 74 -6.51 -2.45 -3.45
C PHE A 74 -7.57 -2.97 -2.49
N HIS A 75 -7.39 -4.21 -2.04
CA HIS A 75 -8.19 -4.81 -0.99
C HIS A 75 -7.32 -4.97 0.26
N PHE A 76 -7.70 -4.31 1.34
CA PHE A 76 -6.99 -4.39 2.61
C PHE A 76 -7.72 -5.35 3.55
N TYR A 77 -7.02 -6.38 3.99
CA TYR A 77 -7.52 -7.35 4.95
C TYR A 77 -6.71 -7.26 6.23
N LYS A 78 -7.39 -7.22 7.39
CA LYS A 78 -6.72 -7.55 8.64
C LYS A 78 -6.56 -9.07 8.65
N ALA A 79 -5.34 -9.57 8.77
CA ALA A 79 -5.15 -10.98 9.03
C ALA A 79 -5.88 -11.28 10.35
N ALA A 80 -7.00 -12.01 10.28
CA ALA A 80 -7.52 -12.64 11.47
C ALA A 80 -6.42 -13.60 11.94
N HIS A 81 -6.06 -13.54 13.22
CA HIS A 81 -5.25 -14.59 13.81
C HIS A 81 -5.96 -15.91 13.51
N ILE A 82 -5.39 -16.72 12.61
CA ILE A 82 -5.72 -18.13 12.46
C ILE A 82 -4.85 -18.88 13.47
#